data_AF-A0A9D1JDY9-F1
#
_entry.id   AF-A0A9D1JDY9-F1
#
_cell.length_a   1.000
_cell.length_b   1.000
_cell.length_c   1.000
_cell.angle_alpha   90.00
_cell.angle_beta   90.00
_cell.angle_gamma   90.00
#
_symmetry.space_group_name_H-M   'P 1'
#
loop_
_entity.id
_entity.type
_entity.pdbx_description
1 polymer ?
#
loop_
_entity_poly.entity_id
_entity_poly.type
_entity_poly.pdbx_seq_one_letter_code
_entity_poly.pdbx_strand_id
1 'polypeptide(L)'
;MIRVGLTRMRPVECELYLYPAELYDIDGLERYDDLETLYRYAYERLKKYYKEEVGLYINGGLLIEVLTAMLAAENLDIVLHIFHWNRETGVYIEQKIRTRIDMEQEQEKETVERSLCGKRHFAIKAIPIFEEIPKERVMDFEWMQCQADSQLEQLAGERIKLYASGLTQALISVWNAAKKYSVELEVLHYNIDTEDYFIQKLM
;
A
#
# COMPACT_ATOMS: atom_id res chain seq x y z
N MET A 1 15.57 -10.49 -10.49
CA MET A 1 14.26 -10.38 -9.83
C MET A 1 13.62 -11.71 -9.47
N ILE A 2 13.42 -11.95 -8.17
CA ILE A 2 12.68 -13.07 -7.57
C ILE A 2 11.17 -12.82 -7.70
N ARG A 3 10.38 -13.83 -8.09
CA ARG A 3 8.92 -13.67 -8.28
C ARG A 3 8.17 -14.14 -7.03
N VAL A 4 7.36 -13.26 -6.45
CA VAL A 4 6.50 -13.56 -5.29
C VAL A 4 5.06 -13.19 -5.64
N GLY A 5 4.12 -14.12 -5.50
CA GLY A 5 2.69 -13.81 -5.55
C GLY A 5 2.23 -13.25 -4.21
N LEU A 6 1.32 -12.27 -4.21
CA LEU A 6 0.79 -11.73 -2.94
C LEU A 6 0.01 -12.80 -2.18
N THR A 7 -0.97 -13.43 -2.82
CA THR A 7 -1.86 -14.42 -2.17
C THR A 7 -2.06 -15.66 -3.03
N ARG A 8 -2.60 -16.74 -2.48
CA ARG A 8 -2.94 -17.95 -3.25
C ARG A 8 -4.26 -17.86 -4.02
N MET A 9 -4.99 -16.75 -3.94
CA MET A 9 -6.34 -16.64 -4.50
C MET A 9 -6.39 -16.84 -6.03
N ARG A 10 -5.39 -16.33 -6.76
CA ARG A 10 -5.26 -16.55 -8.22
C ARG A 10 -3.83 -16.97 -8.52
N PRO A 11 -3.56 -18.27 -8.68
CA PRO A 11 -2.20 -18.76 -8.82
C PRO A 11 -1.45 -18.09 -9.98
N VAL A 12 -0.19 -17.74 -9.70
CA VAL A 12 0.78 -17.23 -10.67
C VAL A 12 2.07 -18.02 -10.53
N GLU A 13 2.85 -18.12 -11.61
CA GLU A 13 4.18 -18.71 -11.53
C GLU A 13 5.10 -17.82 -10.69
N CYS A 14 5.49 -18.34 -9.51
CA CYS A 14 6.30 -17.65 -8.52
C CYS A 14 7.00 -18.64 -7.58
N GLU A 15 8.03 -18.16 -6.89
CA GLU A 15 8.81 -18.92 -5.90
C GLU A 15 8.06 -19.10 -4.57
N LEU A 16 7.10 -18.21 -4.30
CA LEU A 16 6.44 -18.08 -3.02
C LEU A 16 5.14 -17.30 -3.19
N TYR A 17 4.11 -17.72 -2.45
CA TYR A 17 2.98 -16.86 -2.11
C TYR A 17 3.21 -16.25 -0.74
N LEU A 18 3.13 -14.92 -0.64
CA LEU A 18 3.43 -14.21 0.59
C LEU A 18 2.39 -14.49 1.65
N TYR A 19 1.10 -14.40 1.32
CA TYR A 19 -0.02 -14.68 2.19
C TYR A 19 -0.81 -15.92 1.73
N PRO A 20 -1.60 -16.55 2.63
CA PRO A 20 -2.56 -17.59 2.25
C PRO A 20 -3.68 -17.06 1.32
N ALA A 21 -4.64 -17.91 0.97
CA ALA A 21 -5.81 -17.48 0.18
C ALA A 21 -6.81 -16.71 1.07
N GLU A 22 -7.04 -17.20 2.28
CA GLU A 22 -7.88 -16.57 3.29
C GLU A 22 -6.99 -15.93 4.36
N LEU A 23 -7.24 -14.65 4.68
CA LEU A 23 -6.41 -13.88 5.61
C LEU A 23 -6.25 -14.57 6.98
N TYR A 24 -7.36 -15.12 7.49
CA TYR A 24 -7.43 -15.78 8.79
C TYR A 24 -6.80 -17.18 8.84
N ASP A 25 -6.23 -17.68 7.72
CA ASP A 25 -5.37 -18.86 7.73
C ASP A 25 -3.94 -18.55 8.26
N ILE A 26 -3.66 -17.29 8.59
CA ILE A 26 -2.40 -16.90 9.23
C ILE A 26 -2.44 -17.29 10.70
N ASP A 27 -1.55 -18.21 11.10
CA ASP A 27 -1.40 -18.63 12.50
C ASP A 27 -1.22 -17.43 13.44
N GLY A 28 -2.13 -17.31 14.40
CA GLY A 28 -2.14 -16.25 15.40
C GLY A 28 -2.85 -14.96 14.99
N LEU A 29 -3.39 -14.87 13.77
CA LEU A 29 -4.19 -13.73 13.34
C LEU A 29 -5.67 -13.94 13.71
N GLU A 30 -6.12 -13.30 14.79
CA GLU A 30 -7.52 -13.40 15.24
C GLU A 30 -8.39 -12.22 14.81
N ARG A 31 -7.77 -11.11 14.41
CA ARG A 31 -8.46 -9.86 14.08
C ARG A 31 -7.89 -9.23 12.82
N TYR A 32 -8.76 -8.65 12.00
CA TYR A 32 -8.38 -7.94 10.77
C TYR A 32 -7.39 -6.80 10.99
N ASP A 33 -7.44 -6.15 12.16
CA ASP A 33 -6.62 -4.99 12.54
C ASP A 33 -5.30 -5.36 13.23
N ASP A 34 -4.97 -6.65 13.36
CA ASP A 34 -3.69 -7.10 13.91
C ASP A 34 -2.56 -7.00 12.87
N LEU A 35 -2.15 -5.74 12.65
CA LEU A 35 -1.10 -5.34 11.73
C LEU A 35 0.27 -5.89 12.11
N GLU A 36 0.52 -6.13 13.40
CA GLU A 36 1.80 -6.67 13.87
C GLU A 36 1.97 -8.12 13.41
N THR A 37 0.94 -8.95 13.59
CA THR A 37 0.96 -10.34 13.12
C THR A 37 1.09 -10.40 11.59
N LEU A 38 0.36 -9.55 10.85
CA LEU A 38 0.46 -9.46 9.39
C LEU A 38 1.86 -9.06 8.91
N TYR A 39 2.44 -8.02 9.51
CA TYR A 39 3.79 -7.58 9.20
C TYR A 39 4.82 -8.67 9.50
N ARG A 40 4.76 -9.28 10.69
CA ARG A 40 5.67 -10.36 11.09
C ARG A 40 5.58 -11.54 10.12
N TYR A 41 4.37 -11.90 9.70
CA TYR A 41 4.15 -12.97 8.73
C TYR A 41 4.85 -12.68 7.39
N ALA A 42 4.70 -11.47 6.86
CA ALA A 42 5.38 -11.06 5.64
C ALA A 42 6.89 -11.00 5.79
N TYR A 43 7.37 -10.38 6.87
CA TYR A 43 8.79 -10.26 7.19
C TYR A 43 9.48 -11.63 7.23
N GLU A 44 8.92 -12.57 7.98
CA GLU A 44 9.48 -13.92 8.14
C GLU A 44 9.59 -14.69 6.82
N ARG A 45 8.68 -14.44 5.87
CA ARG A 45 8.67 -15.09 4.56
C ARG A 45 9.58 -14.39 3.55
N LEU A 46 9.73 -13.07 3.66
CA LEU A 46 10.60 -12.27 2.80
C LEU A 46 12.06 -12.24 3.25
N LYS A 47 12.37 -12.51 4.53
CA LYS A 47 13.75 -12.36 5.07
C LYS A 47 14.82 -13.18 4.35
N LYS A 48 14.44 -14.30 3.72
CA LYS A 48 15.36 -15.09 2.88
C LYS A 48 15.81 -14.37 1.59
N TYR A 49 15.17 -13.26 1.25
CA TYR A 49 15.48 -12.40 0.11
C TYR A 49 16.08 -11.06 0.55
N TYR A 50 16.63 -10.98 1.77
CA TYR A 50 17.29 -9.76 2.28
C TYR A 50 18.29 -9.18 1.26
N LYS A 51 18.17 -7.87 0.97
CA LYS A 51 18.97 -7.14 -0.04
C LYS A 51 18.84 -7.62 -1.50
N GLU A 52 17.87 -8.47 -1.80
CA GLU A 52 17.60 -8.92 -3.17
C GLU A 52 16.56 -8.03 -3.87
N GLU A 53 16.37 -8.28 -5.17
CA GLU A 53 15.33 -7.68 -6.00
C GLU A 53 14.12 -8.62 -6.10
N VAL A 54 12.95 -8.16 -5.66
CA VAL A 54 11.71 -8.94 -5.59
C VAL A 54 10.60 -8.27 -6.40
N GLY A 55 9.98 -9.03 -7.30
CA GLY A 55 8.73 -8.67 -7.97
C GLY A 55 7.54 -9.27 -7.23
N LEU A 56 6.72 -8.42 -6.62
CA LEU A 56 5.48 -8.78 -5.95
C LEU A 56 4.28 -8.66 -6.91
N TYR A 57 3.72 -9.80 -7.28
CA TYR A 57 2.59 -9.92 -8.20
C TYR A 57 1.27 -9.86 -7.43
N ILE A 58 0.52 -8.79 -7.60
CA ILE A 58 -0.80 -8.59 -6.99
C ILE A 58 -1.82 -9.45 -7.74
N ASN A 59 -2.05 -10.64 -7.22
CA ASN A 59 -2.87 -11.69 -7.81
C ASN A 59 -4.15 -11.97 -6.98
N GLY A 60 -4.54 -11.03 -6.13
CA GLY A 60 -5.63 -11.16 -5.17
C GLY A 60 -5.29 -10.37 -3.91
N GLY A 61 -5.99 -10.66 -2.82
CA GLY A 61 -5.68 -10.09 -1.52
C GLY A 61 -6.24 -8.70 -1.26
N LEU A 62 -5.85 -8.19 -0.10
CA LEU A 62 -6.34 -7.01 0.57
C LEU A 62 -5.27 -5.91 0.54
N LEU A 63 -5.72 -4.67 0.68
CA LEU A 63 -4.82 -3.52 0.71
C LEU A 63 -3.81 -3.60 1.87
N ILE A 64 -4.26 -4.08 3.04
CA ILE A 64 -3.42 -4.27 4.23
C ILE A 64 -2.26 -5.24 4.00
N GLU A 65 -2.47 -6.29 3.20
CA GLU A 65 -1.44 -7.27 2.83
C GLU A 65 -0.37 -6.63 1.94
N VAL A 66 -0.77 -5.78 0.99
CA VAL A 66 0.19 -5.06 0.14
C VAL A 66 1.05 -4.11 0.95
N LEU A 67 0.44 -3.33 1.83
CA LEU A 67 1.17 -2.35 2.66
C LEU A 67 2.11 -3.04 3.67
N THR A 68 1.67 -4.12 4.30
CA THR A 68 2.54 -4.89 5.22
C THR A 68 3.67 -5.58 4.47
N ALA A 69 3.46 -6.05 3.24
CA ALA A 69 4.53 -6.55 2.37
C ALA A 69 5.54 -5.45 1.99
N MET A 70 5.07 -4.24 1.66
CA MET A 70 5.94 -3.10 1.36
C MET A 70 6.79 -2.72 2.58
N LEU A 71 6.18 -2.60 3.75
CA LEU A 71 6.89 -2.33 5.01
C LEU A 71 7.94 -3.40 5.32
N ALA A 72 7.59 -4.68 5.17
CA ALA A 72 8.51 -5.79 5.40
C ALA A 72 9.69 -5.75 4.43
N ALA A 73 9.44 -5.50 3.14
CA ALA A 73 10.48 -5.36 2.13
C ALA A 73 11.44 -4.20 2.44
N GLU A 74 10.91 -3.06 2.88
CA GLU A 74 11.74 -1.91 3.27
C GLU A 74 12.63 -2.21 4.47
N ASN A 75 12.12 -2.90 5.49
CA ASN A 75 12.93 -3.31 6.65
C ASN A 75 13.96 -4.41 6.34
N LEU A 76 13.85 -5.04 5.17
CA LEU A 76 14.76 -6.07 4.68
C LEU A 76 15.68 -5.56 3.57
N ASP A 77 15.73 -4.24 3.35
CA ASP A 77 16.49 -3.61 2.25
C ASP A 77 16.20 -4.24 0.87
N ILE A 78 14.99 -4.76 0.66
CA ILE A 78 14.59 -5.42 -0.59
C ILE A 78 14.24 -4.35 -1.61
N VAL A 79 14.77 -4.49 -2.83
CA VAL A 79 14.32 -3.69 -3.98
C VAL A 79 13.01 -4.28 -4.49
N LEU A 80 11.90 -3.67 -4.08
CA LEU A 80 10.56 -4.16 -4.36
C LEU A 80 9.97 -3.53 -5.63
N HIS A 81 9.51 -4.38 -6.53
CA HIS A 81 8.73 -4.02 -7.72
C HIS A 81 7.31 -4.57 -7.54
N ILE A 82 6.27 -3.75 -7.70
CA ILE A 82 4.88 -4.22 -7.60
C ILE A 82 4.29 -4.39 -9.00
N PHE A 83 3.71 -5.55 -9.26
CA PHE A 83 3.10 -5.90 -10.54
C PHE A 83 1.58 -6.04 -10.36
N HIS A 84 0.82 -5.22 -11.08
CA HIS A 84 -0.65 -5.25 -11.08
C HIS A 84 -1.20 -5.96 -12.31
N TRP A 85 -2.15 -6.87 -12.10
CA TRP A 85 -2.83 -7.55 -13.20
C TRP A 85 -3.78 -6.60 -13.96
N ASN A 86 -3.46 -6.32 -15.23
CA ASN A 86 -4.38 -5.63 -16.14
C ASN A 86 -5.35 -6.65 -16.75
N ARG A 87 -6.64 -6.54 -16.41
CA ARG A 87 -7.68 -7.44 -16.94
C ARG A 87 -7.99 -7.22 -18.42
N GLU A 88 -7.76 -6.02 -18.94
CA GLU A 88 -8.08 -5.67 -20.33
C GLU A 88 -7.02 -6.22 -21.29
N THR A 89 -5.76 -6.18 -20.89
CA THR A 89 -4.63 -6.65 -21.73
C THR A 89 -4.15 -8.05 -21.36
N GLY A 90 -4.50 -8.57 -20.18
CA GLY A 90 -4.06 -9.88 -19.72
C GLY A 90 -2.58 -9.95 -19.37
N VAL A 91 -1.97 -8.81 -19.00
CA VAL A 91 -0.55 -8.75 -18.59
C VAL A 91 -0.40 -8.03 -17.26
N TYR A 92 0.69 -8.33 -16.56
CA TYR A 92 1.10 -7.58 -15.39
C TYR A 92 1.81 -6.29 -15.80
N ILE A 93 1.46 -5.18 -15.15
CA ILE A 93 2.09 -3.88 -15.35
C ILE A 93 2.79 -3.48 -14.05
N GLU A 94 4.06 -3.09 -14.17
CA GLU A 94 4.89 -2.69 -13.04
C GLU A 94 4.52 -1.27 -12.58
N GLN A 95 4.25 -1.11 -11.28
CA GLN A 95 4.23 0.16 -10.59
C GLN A 95 5.52 0.31 -9.79
N LYS A 96 6.28 1.37 -10.07
CA LYS A 96 7.53 1.67 -9.38
C LYS A 96 7.27 2.12 -7.94
N ILE A 97 8.11 1.67 -7.01
CA ILE A 97 8.09 2.12 -5.62
C ILE A 97 9.32 2.98 -5.35
N ARG A 98 9.15 4.04 -4.58
CA ARG A 98 10.24 4.88 -4.10
C ARG A 98 10.89 4.25 -2.87
N THR A 99 12.21 4.16 -2.88
CA THR A 99 12.99 3.71 -1.72
C THR A 99 12.72 4.61 -0.51
N ARG A 100 12.85 4.04 0.69
CA ARG A 100 12.77 4.80 1.94
C ARG A 100 13.79 5.95 1.90
N ILE A 101 13.34 7.13 2.33
CA ILE A 101 14.19 8.26 2.67
C ILE A 101 14.04 8.42 4.17
N ASP A 102 15.16 8.50 4.89
CA ASP A 102 15.12 8.80 6.31
C ASP A 102 14.59 10.22 6.50
N MET A 103 13.41 10.33 7.11
CA MET A 103 12.83 11.61 7.48
C MET A 103 13.50 12.08 8.77
N GLU A 104 13.93 13.34 8.81
CA GLU A 104 14.28 13.99 10.07
C GLU A 104 13.03 14.04 10.96
N GLN A 105 13.10 13.38 12.13
CA GLN A 105 12.10 13.51 13.18
C GLN A 105 12.53 14.64 14.12
N GLU A 106 11.61 15.54 14.47
CA GLU A 106 11.55 16.23 15.79
C GLU A 106 10.60 17.45 15.86
N GLN A 107 9.82 17.77 14.82
CA GLN A 107 8.82 18.85 14.91
C GLN A 107 7.38 18.34 14.97
N GLU A 108 6.55 19.03 15.76
CA GLU A 108 5.11 18.80 15.84
C GLU A 108 4.49 19.11 14.46
N LYS A 109 4.08 18.06 13.74
CA LYS A 109 3.48 18.17 12.40
C LYS A 109 1.99 18.45 12.51
N GLU A 110 1.50 19.41 11.72
CA GLU A 110 0.05 19.59 11.56
C GLU A 110 -0.57 18.30 10.99
N THR A 111 -1.68 17.86 11.58
CA THR A 111 -2.38 16.65 11.13
C THR A 111 -3.57 17.05 10.29
N VAL A 112 -3.62 16.56 9.05
CA VAL A 112 -4.72 16.78 8.13
C VAL A 112 -5.38 15.47 7.72
N GLU A 113 -6.71 15.50 7.57
CA GLU A 113 -7.48 14.35 7.10
C GLU A 113 -7.67 14.42 5.58
N ARG A 114 -7.44 13.30 4.91
CA ARG A 114 -7.64 13.15 3.46
C ARG A 114 -8.35 11.84 3.16
N SER A 115 -9.15 11.79 2.11
CA SER A 115 -9.61 10.51 1.55
C SER A 115 -8.73 10.13 0.35
N LEU A 116 -8.51 8.83 0.10
CA LEU A 116 -7.71 8.43 -1.05
C LEU A 116 -8.40 8.86 -2.36
N CYS A 117 -9.66 8.46 -2.54
CA CYS A 117 -10.43 8.77 -3.73
C CYS A 117 -11.78 9.38 -3.37
N GLY A 118 -12.18 10.45 -4.06
CA GLY A 118 -13.51 11.02 -3.99
C GLY A 118 -14.58 10.01 -4.42
N LYS A 119 -15.81 10.21 -3.93
CA LYS A 119 -17.02 9.43 -4.26
C LYS A 119 -16.98 7.91 -3.94
N ARG A 120 -15.90 7.40 -3.33
CA ARG A 120 -15.80 5.98 -2.93
C ARG A 120 -16.21 5.73 -1.48
N HIS A 121 -16.14 6.74 -0.61
CA HIS A 121 -16.57 6.66 0.78
C HIS A 121 -17.53 7.80 1.09
N PHE A 122 -18.85 7.56 0.93
CA PHE A 122 -19.87 8.60 1.08
C PHE A 122 -20.00 9.13 2.52
N ALA A 123 -19.54 8.38 3.52
CA ALA A 123 -19.59 8.77 4.93
C ALA A 123 -18.42 9.66 5.36
N ILE A 124 -17.32 9.70 4.60
CA ILE A 124 -16.10 10.43 4.96
C ILE A 124 -16.12 11.80 4.30
N LYS A 125 -16.10 12.88 5.10
CA LYS A 125 -16.07 14.28 4.63
C LYS A 125 -14.66 14.85 4.51
N ALA A 126 -13.67 14.02 4.19
CA ALA A 126 -12.28 14.42 4.02
C ALA A 126 -11.97 14.78 2.56
N ILE A 127 -11.16 15.82 2.36
CA ILE A 127 -10.73 16.27 1.02
C ILE A 127 -9.99 15.11 0.33
N PRO A 128 -10.38 14.73 -0.91
CA PRO A 128 -9.73 13.61 -1.58
C PRO A 128 -8.35 14.00 -2.12
N ILE A 129 -7.40 13.06 -2.09
CA ILE A 129 -6.15 13.18 -2.87
C ILE A 129 -6.46 13.04 -4.36
N PHE A 130 -7.33 12.10 -4.73
CA PHE A 130 -7.83 11.93 -6.08
C PHE A 130 -9.32 12.24 -6.14
N GLU A 131 -9.71 13.39 -6.69
CA GLU A 131 -11.14 13.77 -6.87
C GLU A 131 -11.96 12.68 -7.55
N GLU A 132 -11.46 12.16 -8.67
CA GLU A 132 -11.98 11.00 -9.38
C GLU A 132 -10.86 10.39 -10.22
N ILE A 133 -10.79 9.06 -10.28
CA ILE A 133 -9.86 8.34 -11.15
C ILE A 133 -10.67 7.77 -12.31
N PRO A 134 -10.52 8.31 -13.54
CA PRO A 134 -11.18 7.77 -14.72
C PRO A 134 -10.80 6.30 -14.93
N LYS A 135 -11.73 5.51 -15.48
CA LYS A 135 -11.53 4.06 -15.65
C LYS A 135 -10.29 3.75 -16.50
N GLU A 136 -10.07 4.53 -17.55
CA GLU A 136 -8.94 4.44 -18.46
C GLU A 136 -7.59 4.80 -17.82
N ARG A 137 -7.60 5.45 -16.66
CA ARG A 137 -6.38 5.82 -15.89
C ARG A 137 -6.06 4.86 -14.75
N VAL A 138 -6.87 3.81 -14.53
CA VAL A 138 -6.68 2.86 -13.40
C VAL A 138 -5.33 2.11 -13.47
N MET A 139 -4.75 1.98 -14.65
CA MET A 139 -3.43 1.38 -14.88
C MET A 139 -2.37 2.40 -15.36
N ASP A 140 -2.69 3.69 -15.30
CA ASP A 140 -1.78 4.77 -15.67
C ASP A 140 -1.06 5.27 -14.41
N PHE A 141 0.01 4.58 -14.04
CA PHE A 141 0.76 4.84 -12.81
C PHE A 141 1.53 6.16 -12.86
N GLU A 142 1.95 6.61 -14.06
CA GLU A 142 2.60 7.90 -14.22
C GLU A 142 1.61 9.03 -13.92
N TRP A 143 0.41 8.95 -14.48
CA TRP A 143 -0.65 9.91 -14.16
C TRP A 143 -1.00 9.90 -12.68
N MET A 144 -1.16 8.72 -12.05
CA MET A 144 -1.46 8.63 -10.62
C MET A 144 -0.34 9.25 -9.76
N GLN A 145 0.93 8.99 -10.12
CA GLN A 145 2.06 9.57 -9.42
C GLN A 145 2.09 11.10 -9.57
N CYS A 146 1.83 11.64 -10.76
CA CYS A 146 1.78 13.09 -10.97
C CYS A 146 0.68 13.76 -10.13
N GLN A 147 -0.49 13.13 -10.02
CA GLN A 147 -1.58 13.64 -9.18
C GLN A 147 -1.20 13.59 -7.69
N ALA A 148 -0.69 12.45 -7.23
CA ALA A 148 -0.25 12.30 -5.84
C ALA A 148 0.86 13.31 -5.48
N ASP A 149 1.85 13.49 -6.37
CA ASP A 149 2.93 14.46 -6.17
C ASP A 149 2.38 15.89 -6.05
N SER A 150 1.48 16.29 -6.97
CA SER A 150 0.89 17.64 -6.95
C SER A 150 0.11 17.94 -5.67
N GLN A 151 -0.50 16.93 -5.05
CA GLN A 151 -1.27 17.10 -3.81
C GLN A 151 -0.36 17.09 -2.59
N LEU A 152 0.59 16.15 -2.50
CA LEU A 152 1.42 15.99 -1.31
C LEU A 152 2.57 17.00 -1.24
N GLU A 153 2.96 17.61 -2.36
CA GLU A 153 3.89 18.75 -2.37
C GLU A 153 3.35 19.93 -1.54
N GLN A 154 2.03 20.16 -1.56
CA GLN A 154 1.38 21.22 -0.79
C GLN A 154 1.28 20.91 0.69
N LEU A 155 1.50 19.65 1.07
CA LEU A 155 1.39 19.13 2.44
C LEU A 155 2.77 18.67 2.96
N ALA A 156 3.84 19.13 2.32
CA ALA A 156 5.20 18.72 2.65
C ALA A 156 5.51 19.00 4.12
N GLY A 157 5.99 17.96 4.83
CA GLY A 157 6.26 18.04 6.26
C GLY A 157 5.04 17.90 7.18
N GLU A 158 3.83 17.75 6.65
CA GLU A 158 2.62 17.47 7.46
C GLU A 158 2.48 15.97 7.81
N ARG A 159 1.51 15.66 8.68
CA ARG A 159 0.98 14.31 8.90
C ARG A 159 -0.38 14.19 8.22
N ILE A 160 -0.54 13.18 7.38
CA ILE A 160 -1.82 12.88 6.73
C ILE A 160 -2.44 11.64 7.37
N LYS A 161 -3.67 11.79 7.84
CA LYS A 161 -4.61 10.69 8.12
C LYS A 161 -5.40 10.40 6.86
N LEU A 162 -5.01 9.35 6.14
CA LEU A 162 -5.55 8.99 4.85
C LEU A 162 -6.58 7.86 4.96
N TYR A 163 -7.85 8.16 4.71
CA TYR A 163 -8.87 7.13 4.57
C TYR A 163 -8.65 6.35 3.27
N ALA A 164 -8.23 5.09 3.42
CA ALA A 164 -7.98 4.22 2.28
C ALA A 164 -9.28 3.89 1.55
N SER A 165 -9.23 4.01 0.22
CA SER A 165 -10.15 3.29 -0.65
C SER A 165 -9.46 2.03 -1.17
N GLY A 166 -10.20 0.97 -1.51
CA GLY A 166 -9.64 -0.31 -1.95
C GLY A 166 -8.86 -0.30 -3.27
N LEU A 167 -8.36 0.86 -3.72
CA LEU A 167 -7.56 1.02 -4.93
C LEU A 167 -6.06 1.09 -4.59
N THR A 168 -5.43 -0.08 -4.56
CA THR A 168 -4.01 -0.25 -4.22
C THR A 168 -3.06 0.63 -5.04
N GLN A 169 -3.30 0.77 -6.34
CA GLN A 169 -2.46 1.54 -7.25
C GLN A 169 -2.35 3.02 -6.83
N ALA A 170 -3.50 3.61 -6.45
CA ALA A 170 -3.55 4.98 -6.00
C ALA A 170 -2.82 5.14 -4.66
N LEU A 171 -3.00 4.19 -3.73
CA LEU A 171 -2.33 4.24 -2.44
C LEU A 171 -0.81 4.14 -2.56
N ILE A 172 -0.29 3.27 -3.44
CA ILE A 172 1.17 3.18 -3.70
C ILE A 172 1.71 4.50 -4.26
N SER A 173 0.94 5.20 -5.10
CA SER A 173 1.34 6.51 -5.62
C SER A 173 1.41 7.57 -4.51
N VAL A 174 0.45 7.55 -3.57
CA VAL A 174 0.47 8.41 -2.37
C VAL A 174 1.64 8.08 -1.46
N TRP A 175 1.92 6.79 -1.24
CA TRP A 175 3.08 6.33 -0.48
C TRP A 175 4.40 6.89 -1.05
N ASN A 176 4.58 6.77 -2.37
CA ASN A 176 5.75 7.29 -3.06
C ASN A 176 5.89 8.81 -2.90
N ALA A 177 4.78 9.55 -3.05
CA ALA A 177 4.76 11.00 -2.90
C ALA A 177 5.02 11.40 -1.43
N ALA A 178 4.45 10.69 -0.46
CA ALA A 178 4.66 10.96 0.96
C ALA A 178 6.13 10.86 1.34
N LYS A 179 6.83 9.83 0.85
CA LYS A 179 8.28 9.70 1.00
C LYS A 179 9.06 10.82 0.34
N LYS A 180 8.65 11.25 -0.85
CA LYS A 180 9.34 12.31 -1.60
C LYS A 180 9.27 13.65 -0.87
N TYR A 181 8.14 13.94 -0.23
CA TYR A 181 7.86 15.23 0.41
C TYR A 181 7.90 15.17 1.95
N SER A 182 8.46 14.10 2.51
CA SER A 182 8.58 13.86 3.96
C SER A 182 7.27 14.02 4.75
N VAL A 183 6.17 13.59 4.13
CA VAL A 183 4.83 13.57 4.72
C VAL A 183 4.69 12.30 5.54
N GLU A 184 4.30 12.45 6.80
CA GLU A 184 3.99 11.30 7.66
C GLU A 184 2.61 10.74 7.26
N LEU A 185 2.51 9.44 6.99
CA LEU A 185 1.30 8.84 6.43
C LEU A 185 0.71 7.79 7.39
N GLU A 186 -0.46 8.10 7.93
CA GLU A 186 -1.30 7.19 8.70
C GLU A 186 -2.47 6.75 7.82
N VAL A 187 -2.55 5.47 7.47
CA VAL A 187 -3.65 4.97 6.63
C VAL A 187 -4.77 4.42 7.49
N LEU A 188 -5.98 4.95 7.31
CA LEU A 188 -7.19 4.48 7.97
C LEU A 188 -7.86 3.43 7.09
N HIS A 189 -7.87 2.20 7.58
CA HIS A 189 -8.52 1.06 6.95
C HIS A 189 -9.89 0.85 7.56
N TYR A 190 -10.91 0.63 6.72
CA TYR A 190 -12.22 0.22 7.19
C TYR A 190 -12.17 -1.25 7.64
N ASN A 191 -12.52 -1.50 8.90
CA ASN A 191 -12.68 -2.83 9.45
C ASN A 191 -14.12 -3.29 9.24
N ILE A 192 -14.29 -4.35 8.44
CA ILE A 192 -15.62 -4.90 8.15
C ILE A 192 -16.24 -5.62 9.37
N ASP A 193 -15.41 -6.13 10.29
CA ASP A 193 -15.87 -6.89 11.44
C ASP A 193 -16.43 -5.98 12.54
N THR A 194 -15.90 -4.75 12.66
CA THR A 194 -16.31 -3.77 13.68
C THR A 194 -17.08 -2.58 13.11
N GLU A 195 -17.19 -2.49 11.78
CA GLU A 195 -17.75 -1.35 11.06
C GLU A 195 -17.09 0.02 11.38
N ASP A 196 -15.81 0.02 11.77
CA ASP A 196 -15.05 1.21 12.17
C ASP A 196 -13.68 1.30 11.47
N TYR A 197 -13.02 2.44 11.54
CA TYR A 197 -11.69 2.64 10.97
C TYR A 197 -10.59 2.38 12.00
N PHE A 198 -9.54 1.66 11.58
CA PHE A 198 -8.31 1.48 12.35
C PHE A 198 -7.11 2.03 11.58
N ILE A 199 -6.07 2.41 12.32
CA ILE A 199 -4.90 3.09 11.77
C ILE A 199 -3.79 2.07 11.52
N GLN A 200 -3.30 2.04 10.28
CA GLN A 200 -2.01 1.47 9.93
C GLN A 200 -0.99 2.60 9.77
N LYS A 201 -0.01 2.65 10.68
CA LYS A 201 1.12 3.59 10.59
C LYS A 201 2.12 3.07 9.58
N LEU A 202 2.47 3.90 8.61
CA LEU A 202 3.33 3.50 7.50
C LEU A 202 4.73 4.08 7.59
N MET A 203 4.91 5.13 8.40
CA MET A 203 6.17 5.69 8.90
C MET A 203 5.85 6.96 9.69
#